data_AF-A0A1T1BNB8-F1
#
_entry.id   AF-A0A1T1BNB8-F1
#
_cell.length_a   1.000
_cell.length_b   1.000
_cell.length_c   1.000
_cell.angle_alpha   90.00
_cell.angle_beta   90.00
_cell.angle_gamma   90.00
#
_symmetry.space_group_name_H-M   'P 1'
#
loop_
_entity.id
_entity.type
_entity.pdbx_description
1 polymer ?
#
loop_
_entity_poly.entity_id
_entity_poly.type
_entity_poly.pdbx_seq_one_letter_code
_entity_poly.pdbx_strand_id
1 'polypeptide(L)'
;MDFLNKAYSYNFEGITNEVYQFRFISIGIQEITKIVSISPVNKNLNWYSVGFGNLENYEDGITVNDLAEINNNDYDEVLATVFMCILHFFISNPDHTILFFGNTLHKHRLYKQKISSNIIILKQYLEISGGKTEEQIKLIEKKQTITRKGKEHERTIREKDLTSLSKSVEIKSIEKYNAAKTSDYQFVLFKLKKDL
;
A
#
# COMPACT_ATOMS: atom_id res chain seq x y z
N MET A 1 5.30 -20.78 9.61
CA MET A 1 4.57 -20.61 8.34
C MET A 1 5.10 -19.37 7.65
N ASP A 2 5.34 -19.44 6.35
CA ASP A 2 5.78 -18.30 5.55
C ASP A 2 4.69 -17.21 5.52
N PHE A 3 5.08 -15.94 5.66
CA PHE A 3 4.17 -14.80 5.67
C PHE A 3 3.40 -14.70 4.35
N LEU A 4 4.06 -14.96 3.22
CA LEU A 4 3.45 -14.89 1.90
C LEU A 4 2.41 -15.99 1.66
N ASN A 5 2.55 -17.15 2.33
CA ASN A 5 1.56 -18.23 2.27
C ASN A 5 0.22 -17.89 2.93
N LYS A 6 0.14 -16.77 3.67
CA LYS A 6 -1.12 -16.27 4.22
C LYS A 6 -1.95 -15.50 3.19
N ALA A 7 -1.41 -15.22 2.01
CA ALA A 7 -2.11 -14.46 0.99
C ALA A 7 -3.43 -15.14 0.59
N TYR A 8 -4.48 -14.33 0.43
CA TYR A 8 -5.69 -14.74 -0.23
C TYR A 8 -5.42 -14.98 -1.72
N SER A 9 -6.21 -15.86 -2.33
CA SER A 9 -6.30 -15.92 -3.79
C SER A 9 -6.79 -14.59 -4.33
N TYR A 10 -6.18 -14.14 -5.42
CA TYR A 10 -6.51 -12.88 -6.08
C TYR A 10 -6.61 -13.10 -7.59
N ASN A 11 -7.42 -12.27 -8.24
CA ASN A 11 -7.56 -12.20 -9.68
C ASN A 11 -6.82 -10.97 -10.21
N PHE A 12 -6.10 -11.13 -11.32
CA PHE A 12 -5.60 -10.00 -12.07
C PHE A 12 -6.69 -9.50 -13.02
N GLU A 13 -7.12 -8.25 -12.83
CA GLU A 13 -8.23 -7.63 -13.55
C GLU A 13 -7.79 -6.95 -14.86
N GLY A 14 -6.47 -6.82 -15.06
CA GLY A 14 -5.88 -6.22 -16.25
C GLY A 14 -5.18 -4.89 -15.98
N ILE A 15 -4.91 -4.17 -17.07
CA ILE A 15 -4.18 -2.91 -17.07
C ILE A 15 -5.02 -1.85 -17.77
N THR A 16 -5.30 -0.75 -17.10
CA THR A 16 -6.01 0.41 -17.67
C THR A 16 -5.22 1.68 -17.39
N ASN A 17 -4.85 2.44 -18.43
CA ASN A 17 -4.03 3.65 -18.31
C ASN A 17 -2.74 3.42 -17.49
N GLU A 18 -2.01 2.35 -17.77
CA GLU A 18 -0.78 1.94 -17.06
C GLU A 18 -1.01 1.52 -15.59
N VAL A 19 -2.26 1.46 -15.11
CA VAL A 19 -2.62 1.00 -13.78
C VAL A 19 -2.95 -0.49 -13.81
N TYR A 20 -2.21 -1.28 -13.04
CA TYR A 20 -2.45 -2.70 -12.85
C TYR A 20 -3.46 -2.89 -11.72
N GLN A 21 -4.49 -3.70 -11.94
CA GLN A 21 -5.54 -3.94 -10.96
C GLN A 21 -5.62 -5.41 -10.56
N PHE A 22 -5.76 -5.66 -9.26
CA PHE A 22 -5.96 -6.98 -8.68
C PHE A 22 -7.14 -6.94 -7.72
N ARG A 23 -7.94 -8.00 -7.71
CA ARG A 23 -9.10 -8.14 -6.81
C ARG A 23 -8.97 -9.38 -5.97
N PHE A 24 -9.37 -9.30 -4.71
CA PHE A 24 -9.48 -10.45 -3.83
C PHE A 24 -10.60 -10.29 -2.81
N ILE A 25 -11.01 -11.41 -2.22
CA ILE A 25 -11.98 -11.43 -1.12
C ILE A 25 -11.21 -11.67 0.18
N SER A 26 -11.33 -10.72 1.11
CA SER A 26 -10.80 -10.81 2.47
C SER A 26 -11.88 -11.41 3.37
N ILE A 27 -11.60 -12.56 3.98
CA ILE A 27 -12.62 -13.43 4.61
C ILE A 27 -12.75 -13.19 6.13
N GLY A 28 -11.74 -12.56 6.75
CA GLY A 28 -11.62 -12.29 8.20
C GLY A 28 -12.84 -12.51 9.11
N ILE A 29 -13.42 -11.44 9.68
CA ILE A 29 -14.67 -11.49 10.45
C ILE A 29 -15.88 -11.50 9.49
N GLN A 30 -15.75 -10.80 8.37
CA GLN A 30 -16.73 -10.71 7.31
C GLN A 30 -16.02 -10.73 5.96
N GLU A 31 -16.74 -11.14 4.93
CA GLU A 31 -16.24 -11.07 3.56
C GLU A 31 -16.24 -9.62 3.08
N ILE A 32 -15.09 -9.17 2.58
CA ILE A 32 -14.89 -7.83 2.03
C ILE A 32 -14.16 -7.96 0.69
N THR A 33 -14.78 -7.47 -0.38
CA THR A 33 -14.09 -7.34 -1.67
C THR A 33 -13.06 -6.22 -1.56
N LYS A 34 -11.81 -6.51 -1.92
CA LYS A 34 -10.69 -5.56 -1.90
C LYS A 34 -10.05 -5.47 -3.27
N ILE A 35 -9.46 -4.30 -3.53
CA ILE A 35 -8.70 -4.04 -4.74
C ILE A 35 -7.28 -3.59 -4.38
N VAL A 36 -6.31 -4.03 -5.18
CA VAL A 36 -4.94 -3.51 -5.19
C VAL A 36 -4.72 -2.86 -6.55
N SER A 37 -4.24 -1.62 -6.53
CA SER A 37 -3.90 -0.84 -7.72
C SER A 37 -2.42 -0.50 -7.68
N ILE A 38 -1.70 -0.79 -8.76
CA ILE A 38 -0.30 -0.41 -8.93
C ILE A 38 -0.23 0.57 -10.10
N SER A 39 0.07 1.84 -9.81
CA SER A 39 0.00 2.94 -10.77
C SER A 39 1.32 3.70 -10.88
N PRO A 40 1.68 4.23 -12.05
CA PRO A 40 2.89 5.03 -12.20
C PRO A 40 2.83 6.29 -11.33
N VAL A 41 3.92 6.64 -10.66
CA VAL A 41 4.01 7.88 -9.84
C VAL A 41 4.33 9.08 -10.73
N ASN A 42 5.23 8.90 -11.69
CA ASN A 42 5.64 9.88 -12.69
C ASN A 42 6.22 9.14 -13.89
N LYS A 43 5.88 9.56 -15.12
CA LYS A 43 6.35 8.93 -16.37
C LYS A 43 7.87 8.93 -16.56
N ASN A 44 8.59 9.86 -15.91
CA ASN A 44 10.04 9.97 -16.04
C ASN A 44 10.82 9.09 -15.05
N LEU A 45 10.12 8.43 -14.11
CA LEU A 45 10.71 7.50 -13.16
C LEU A 45 10.07 6.13 -13.41
N ASN A 46 10.86 5.06 -13.42
CA ASN A 46 10.35 3.67 -13.47
C ASN A 46 9.73 3.27 -12.11
N TRP A 47 8.98 4.17 -11.48
CA TRP A 47 8.44 4.09 -10.13
C TRP A 47 6.92 3.99 -10.16
N TYR A 48 6.40 3.02 -9.43
CA TYR A 48 4.97 2.76 -9.30
C TYR A 48 4.56 2.82 -7.83
N SER A 49 3.42 3.41 -7.52
CA SER A 49 2.83 3.40 -6.18
C SER A 49 1.82 2.28 -6.04
N VAL A 50 1.65 1.79 -4.82
CA VAL A 50 0.61 0.81 -4.48
C VAL A 50 -0.49 1.49 -3.68
N GLY A 51 -1.71 1.44 -4.21
CA GLY A 51 -2.94 1.73 -3.48
C GLY A 51 -3.68 0.43 -3.20
N PHE A 52 -4.31 0.30 -2.05
CA PHE A 52 -5.22 -0.82 -1.79
C PHE A 52 -6.29 -0.44 -0.76
N GLY A 53 -7.49 -0.96 -0.98
CA GLY A 53 -8.67 -0.56 -0.23
C GLY A 53 -9.83 -1.52 -0.39
N ASN A 54 -10.92 -1.18 0.29
CA ASN A 54 -12.18 -1.90 0.10
C ASN A 54 -12.82 -1.44 -1.20
N LEU A 55 -13.36 -2.39 -1.96
CA LEU A 55 -14.25 -2.06 -3.05
C LEU A 55 -15.66 -1.94 -2.50
N GLU A 56 -16.24 -0.75 -2.62
CA GLU A 56 -17.60 -0.49 -2.19
C GLU A 56 -18.48 -0.31 -3.42
N ASN A 57 -19.56 -1.10 -3.49
CA ASN A 57 -20.59 -0.94 -4.50
C ASN A 57 -21.61 0.06 -3.96
N TYR A 58 -21.73 1.21 -4.61
CA TYR A 58 -22.80 2.17 -4.39
C TYR A 58 -23.79 2.09 -5.56
N GLU A 59 -25.03 2.57 -5.36
CA GLU A 59 -26.06 2.60 -6.41
C GLU A 59 -25.59 3.36 -7.66
N ASP A 60 -24.66 4.31 -7.52
CA ASP A 60 -24.11 5.14 -8.60
C ASP A 60 -22.76 4.64 -9.18
N GLY A 61 -22.27 3.47 -8.75
CA GLY A 61 -21.06 2.85 -9.30
C GLY A 61 -20.12 2.24 -8.27
N ILE A 62 -18.95 1.82 -8.75
CA ILE A 62 -17.89 1.18 -7.96
C ILE A 62 -16.94 2.25 -7.45
N THR A 63 -16.78 2.37 -6.13
CA THR A 63 -15.77 3.26 -5.53
C THR A 63 -14.77 2.48 -4.69
N VAL A 64 -13.52 2.95 -4.65
CA VAL A 64 -12.47 2.37 -3.82
C VAL A 64 -12.38 3.17 -2.53
N ASN A 65 -12.81 2.56 -1.42
CA ASN A 65 -12.66 3.16 -0.10
C ASN A 65 -11.34 2.74 0.54
N ASP A 66 -10.30 3.51 0.22
CA ASP A 66 -8.95 3.39 0.81
C ASP A 66 -8.89 3.81 2.28
N LEU A 67 -9.99 4.34 2.85
CA LEU A 67 -10.08 4.81 4.23
C LEU A 67 -10.90 3.88 5.13
N ALA A 68 -11.50 2.83 4.58
CA ALA A 68 -12.23 1.85 5.37
C ALA A 68 -11.28 1.15 6.35
N GLU A 69 -11.51 1.39 7.64
CA GLU A 69 -10.86 0.72 8.77
C GLU A 69 -11.82 -0.30 9.36
N ILE A 70 -12.43 -1.13 8.49
CA ILE A 70 -13.11 -2.31 8.99
C ILE A 70 -12.00 -3.21 9.54
N ASN A 71 -11.89 -3.28 10.87
CA ASN A 71 -11.04 -4.25 11.53
C ASN A 71 -11.63 -5.63 11.24
N ASN A 72 -11.15 -6.25 10.17
CA ASN A 72 -11.55 -7.58 9.74
C ASN A 72 -10.63 -8.67 10.35
N ASN A 73 -9.71 -8.27 11.25
CA ASN A 73 -8.77 -9.15 11.95
C ASN A 73 -7.90 -10.05 11.05
N ASP A 74 -7.68 -9.65 9.80
CA ASP A 74 -6.93 -10.40 8.79
C ASP A 74 -5.84 -9.54 8.11
N TYR A 75 -5.25 -8.63 8.89
CA TYR A 75 -4.26 -7.67 8.39
C TYR A 75 -3.01 -8.35 7.80
N ASP A 76 -2.61 -9.51 8.32
CA ASP A 76 -1.44 -10.24 7.82
C ASP A 76 -1.74 -10.83 6.44
N GLU A 77 -2.90 -11.45 6.29
CA GLU A 77 -3.40 -12.09 5.07
C GLU A 77 -3.58 -11.03 3.98
N VAL A 78 -4.22 -9.90 4.31
CA VAL A 78 -4.38 -8.76 3.39
C VAL A 78 -3.02 -8.24 2.95
N LEU A 79 -2.08 -7.99 3.87
CA LEU A 79 -0.78 -7.45 3.50
C LEU A 79 0.07 -8.47 2.72
N ALA A 80 0.01 -9.75 3.07
CA ALA A 80 0.64 -10.82 2.29
C ALA A 80 0.10 -10.86 0.86
N THR A 81 -1.23 -10.70 0.69
CA THR A 81 -1.88 -10.62 -0.62
C THR A 81 -1.37 -9.43 -1.43
N VAL A 82 -1.23 -8.25 -0.80
CA VAL A 82 -0.65 -7.06 -1.45
C VAL A 82 0.79 -7.33 -1.91
N PHE A 83 1.62 -8.00 -1.08
CA PHE A 83 2.97 -8.38 -1.48
C PHE A 83 2.99 -9.40 -2.63
N MET A 84 2.08 -10.36 -2.66
CA MET A 84 1.92 -11.29 -3.79
C MET A 84 1.52 -10.55 -5.08
N CYS A 85 0.65 -9.55 -5.00
CA CYS A 85 0.31 -8.69 -6.14
C CYS A 85 1.54 -7.89 -6.63
N ILE A 86 2.37 -7.37 -5.71
CA ILE A 86 3.62 -6.68 -6.05
C ILE A 86 4.60 -7.63 -6.75
N LEU A 87 4.75 -8.86 -6.27
CA LEU A 87 5.59 -9.87 -6.91
C LEU A 87 5.06 -10.25 -8.29
N HIS A 88 3.74 -10.38 -8.45
CA HIS A 88 3.10 -10.59 -9.76
C HIS A 88 3.45 -9.44 -10.71
N PHE A 89 3.31 -8.18 -10.28
CA PHE A 89 3.69 -7.03 -11.09
C PHE A 89 5.14 -7.11 -11.60
N PHE A 90 6.07 -7.54 -10.74
CA PHE A 90 7.49 -7.66 -11.09
C PHE A 90 7.78 -8.75 -12.13
N ILE A 91 6.90 -9.74 -12.34
CA ILE A 91 7.07 -10.75 -13.40
C ILE A 91 7.20 -10.07 -14.77
N SER A 92 6.35 -9.08 -15.04
CA SER A 92 6.37 -8.33 -16.30
C SER A 92 7.22 -7.06 -16.23
N ASN A 93 7.66 -6.65 -15.04
CA ASN A 93 8.29 -5.35 -14.79
C ASN A 93 9.54 -5.45 -13.89
N PRO A 94 10.51 -6.34 -14.16
CA PRO A 94 11.58 -6.68 -13.21
C PRO A 94 12.52 -5.51 -12.84
N ASP A 95 12.69 -4.54 -13.73
CA ASP A 95 13.56 -3.38 -13.51
C ASP A 95 12.85 -2.16 -12.88
N HIS A 96 11.57 -2.28 -12.56
CA HIS A 96 10.80 -1.20 -11.95
C HIS A 96 11.00 -1.14 -10.43
N THR A 97 10.61 0.00 -9.86
CA THR A 97 10.64 0.22 -8.40
C THR A 97 9.22 0.46 -7.90
N ILE A 98 8.85 -0.21 -6.82
CA ILE A 98 7.59 0.02 -6.14
C ILE A 98 7.82 0.97 -4.97
N LEU A 99 7.14 2.10 -5.00
CA LEU A 99 6.98 3.05 -3.90
C LEU A 99 5.81 2.62 -3.02
N PHE A 100 6.11 2.28 -1.77
CA PHE A 100 5.12 1.86 -0.80
C PHE A 100 4.92 2.91 0.29
N PHE A 101 3.68 3.38 0.40
CA PHE A 101 3.31 4.47 1.28
C PHE A 101 1.89 4.27 1.81
N GLY A 102 1.63 4.68 3.05
CA GLY A 102 0.28 4.59 3.62
C GLY A 102 -0.43 5.95 3.53
N ASN A 103 -1.69 5.94 3.13
CA ASN A 103 -2.51 7.15 2.97
C ASN A 103 -2.76 7.88 4.31
N THR A 104 -2.79 7.15 5.43
CA THR A 104 -2.84 7.72 6.78
C THR A 104 -1.57 7.41 7.56
N LEU A 105 -1.23 8.26 8.55
CA LEU A 105 -0.08 8.01 9.44
C LEU A 105 -0.20 6.67 10.17
N HIS A 106 -1.43 6.32 10.58
CA HIS A 106 -1.70 5.06 11.28
C HIS A 106 -1.44 3.86 10.39
N LYS A 107 -2.03 3.81 9.18
CA LYS A 107 -1.81 2.74 8.20
C LYS A 107 -0.34 2.63 7.81
N HIS A 108 0.31 3.77 7.55
CA HIS A 108 1.73 3.81 7.22
C HIS A 108 2.61 3.21 8.33
N ARG A 109 2.33 3.54 9.60
CA ARG A 109 3.04 2.94 10.74
C ARG A 109 2.80 1.43 10.83
N LEU A 110 1.56 0.99 10.70
CA LEU A 110 1.20 -0.43 10.74
C LEU A 110 1.91 -1.23 9.64
N TYR A 111 1.92 -0.72 8.40
CA TYR A 111 2.60 -1.37 7.29
C TYR A 111 4.10 -1.47 7.54
N LYS A 112 4.73 -0.38 7.99
CA LYS A 112 6.16 -0.37 8.33
C LYS A 112 6.50 -1.39 9.43
N GLN A 113 5.67 -1.51 10.46
CA GLN A 113 5.84 -2.53 11.49
C GLN A 113 5.78 -3.94 10.90
N LYS A 114 4.78 -4.23 10.06
CA LYS A 114 4.63 -5.55 9.43
C LYS A 114 5.74 -5.88 8.43
N ILE A 115 6.21 -4.88 7.66
CA ILE A 115 7.40 -5.02 6.81
C ILE A 115 8.61 -5.38 7.65
N SER A 116 8.82 -4.68 8.77
CA SER A 116 9.93 -4.96 9.69
C SER A 116 9.84 -6.37 10.29
N SER A 117 8.65 -6.79 10.73
CA SER A 117 8.43 -8.13 11.29
C SER A 117 8.65 -9.26 10.29
N ASN A 118 8.43 -9.02 8.99
CA ASN A 118 8.57 -10.01 7.93
C ASN A 118 9.78 -9.77 7.02
N ILE A 119 10.74 -8.94 7.46
CA ILE A 119 11.83 -8.47 6.61
C ILE A 119 12.72 -9.61 6.07
N ILE A 120 12.91 -10.67 6.86
CA ILE A 120 13.73 -11.82 6.48
C ILE A 120 13.13 -12.54 5.27
N ILE A 121 11.81 -12.75 5.30
CA ILE A 121 11.05 -13.41 4.24
C ILE A 121 11.04 -12.52 2.99
N LEU A 122 10.67 -11.25 3.15
CA LEU A 122 10.55 -10.32 2.02
C LEU A 122 11.89 -10.12 1.30
N LYS A 123 13.03 -10.12 2.02
CA LYS A 123 14.39 -10.01 1.44
C LYS A 123 14.84 -11.21 0.61
N GLN A 124 14.11 -12.33 0.65
CA GLN A 124 14.37 -13.44 -0.26
C GLN A 124 14.03 -13.05 -1.70
N TYR A 125 13.01 -12.22 -1.89
CA TYR A 125 12.49 -11.84 -3.20
C TYR A 125 12.75 -10.38 -3.57
N LEU A 126 12.90 -9.49 -2.57
CA LEU A 126 12.93 -8.05 -2.77
C LEU A 126 14.19 -7.42 -2.20
N GLU A 127 14.75 -6.47 -2.94
CA GLU A 127 15.60 -5.43 -2.36
C GLU A 127 14.72 -4.36 -1.72
N ILE A 128 14.98 -4.06 -0.45
CA ILE A 128 14.14 -3.17 0.36
C ILE A 128 14.96 -1.99 0.84
N SER A 129 14.48 -0.79 0.55
CA SER A 129 15.09 0.48 0.95
C SER A 129 14.10 1.37 1.68
N GLY A 130 14.59 2.16 2.62
CA GLY A 130 13.81 3.19 3.31
C GLY A 130 14.28 4.57 2.88
N GLY A 131 13.34 5.52 2.74
CA GLY A 131 13.68 6.86 2.27
C GLY A 131 13.01 7.99 3.05
N LYS A 132 13.61 9.18 2.90
CA LYS A 132 13.17 10.46 3.46
C LYS A 132 13.03 11.48 2.34
N THR A 133 12.03 12.36 2.45
CA THR A 133 11.78 13.50 1.57
C THR A 133 12.38 14.76 2.18
N GLU A 134 12.76 15.75 1.35
CA GLU A 134 13.23 17.06 1.82
C GLU A 134 12.10 17.84 2.47
N GLU A 135 10.93 17.85 1.81
CA GLU A 135 9.74 18.47 2.36
C GLU A 135 9.15 17.63 3.50
N GLN A 136 8.75 18.32 4.57
CA GLN A 136 7.87 17.72 5.56
C GLN A 136 6.52 17.50 4.88
N ILE A 137 6.13 16.24 4.72
CA ILE A 137 4.80 15.88 4.21
C ILE A 137 3.75 16.61 5.05
N LYS A 138 3.06 17.60 4.44
CA LYS A 138 2.02 18.36 5.13
C LYS A 138 0.91 17.41 5.53
N LEU A 139 0.56 17.44 6.81
CA LEU A 139 -0.60 16.73 7.33
C LEU A 139 -1.82 17.59 7.08
N ILE A 140 -2.81 17.04 6.40
CA ILE A 140 -4.12 17.65 6.25
C ILE A 140 -5.09 16.94 7.17
N GLU A 141 -5.91 17.72 7.85
CA GLU A 141 -7.02 17.22 8.64
C GLU A 141 -8.26 17.18 7.74
N LYS A 142 -8.75 15.98 7.45
CA LYS A 142 -10.02 15.79 6.76
C LYS A 142 -11.07 15.30 7.74
N LYS A 143 -12.27 15.87 7.64
CA LYS A 143 -13.46 15.28 8.25
C LYS A 143 -13.90 14.12 7.37
N GLN A 144 -14.04 12.96 7.97
CA GLN A 144 -14.60 11.78 7.33
C GLN A 144 -15.87 11.40 8.06
N THR A 145 -16.96 11.22 7.31
CA THR A 145 -18.17 10.57 7.79
C THR A 145 -18.03 9.07 7.58
N ILE A 146 -18.19 8.28 8.63
CA ILE A 146 -18.22 6.82 8.58
C ILE A 146 -19.59 6.33 9.05
N THR A 147 -20.13 5.33 8.37
CA THR A 147 -21.40 4.71 8.78
C THR A 147 -21.11 3.47 9.63
N ARG A 148 -21.58 3.46 10.88
CA ARG A 148 -21.44 2.33 11.79
C ARG A 148 -22.81 1.94 12.34
N LYS A 149 -23.21 0.67 12.15
CA LYS A 149 -24.53 0.15 12.56
C LYS A 149 -25.71 1.04 12.07
N GLY A 150 -25.62 1.52 10.82
CA GLY A 150 -26.63 2.39 10.22
C GLY A 150 -26.66 3.84 10.76
N LYS A 151 -25.69 4.24 11.58
CA LYS A 151 -25.56 5.62 12.07
C LYS A 151 -24.30 6.27 11.49
N GLU A 152 -24.43 7.52 11.06
CA GLU A 152 -23.30 8.34 10.64
C GLU A 152 -22.51 8.83 11.85
N HIS A 153 -21.19 8.77 11.74
CA HIS A 153 -20.25 9.29 12.71
C HIS A 153 -19.22 10.14 11.98
N GLU A 154 -19.05 11.40 12.38
CA GLU A 154 -17.95 12.24 11.91
C GLU A 154 -16.69 11.97 12.73
N ARG A 155 -15.55 11.87 12.05
CA ARG A 155 -14.23 11.88 12.68
C ARG A 155 -13.26 12.75 11.91
N THR A 156 -12.32 13.36 12.64
CA THR A 156 -11.18 14.05 12.03
C THR A 156 -10.05 13.05 11.83
N ILE A 157 -9.51 12.98 10.62
CA ILE A 157 -8.38 12.12 10.27
C ILE A 157 -7.25 13.01 9.80
N ARG A 158 -6.05 12.71 10.28
CA ARG A 158 -4.80 13.26 9.75
C ARG A 158 -4.30 12.34 8.65
N GLU A 159 -4.44 12.81 7.43
CA GLU A 159 -3.82 12.17 6.27
C GLU A 159 -2.66 13.01 5.77
N LYS A 160 -1.79 12.37 5.01
CA LYS A 160 -0.69 13.05 4.35
C LYS A 160 -1.24 13.67 3.07
N ASP A 161 -0.93 14.93 2.78
CA ASP A 161 -1.38 15.58 1.54
C ASP A 161 -0.67 14.97 0.32
N LEU A 162 -1.28 13.97 -0.29
CA LEU A 162 -0.73 13.28 -1.47
C LEU A 162 -0.71 14.17 -2.72
N THR A 163 -1.53 15.23 -2.78
CA THR A 163 -1.54 16.16 -3.91
C THR A 163 -0.29 17.03 -3.94
N SER A 164 0.33 17.27 -2.79
CA SER A 164 1.64 17.92 -2.69
C SER A 164 2.79 17.04 -3.22
N LEU A 165 2.67 15.70 -3.15
CA LEU A 165 3.66 14.78 -3.74
C LEU A 165 3.64 14.79 -5.28
N SER A 166 2.58 15.30 -5.91
CA SER A 166 2.48 15.34 -7.39
C SER A 166 3.41 16.38 -8.03
N LYS A 167 3.95 17.33 -7.26
CA LYS A 167 4.95 18.29 -7.69
C LYS A 167 6.29 17.90 -7.06
N SER A 168 7.06 17.07 -7.77
CA SER A 168 8.48 16.80 -7.51
C SER A 168 8.84 16.59 -6.03
N VAL A 169 8.59 15.38 -5.50
CA VAL A 169 9.15 14.97 -4.21
C VAL A 169 10.68 14.98 -4.31
N GLU A 170 11.32 15.99 -3.73
CA GLU A 170 12.77 15.98 -3.58
C GLU A 170 13.15 14.94 -2.53
N ILE A 171 13.85 13.90 -2.98
CA ILE A 171 14.28 12.79 -2.13
C ILE A 171 15.53 13.24 -1.39
N LYS A 172 15.42 13.41 -0.08
CA LYS A 172 16.55 13.76 0.79
C LYS A 172 17.57 12.62 0.89
N SER A 173 17.08 11.41 1.08
CA SER A 173 17.93 10.23 1.18
C SER A 173 17.16 8.93 0.96
N ILE A 174 17.87 7.93 0.44
CA ILE A 174 17.45 6.53 0.38
C ILE A 174 18.59 5.69 0.95
N GLU A 175 18.28 4.78 1.85
CA GLU A 175 19.25 3.81 2.38
C GLU A 175 18.64 2.40 2.39
N LYS A 176 19.51 1.38 2.47
CA LYS A 176 19.05 -0.01 2.68
C LYS A 176 18.17 -0.07 3.93
N TYR A 177 17.04 -0.76 3.84
CA TYR A 177 16.04 -0.76 4.90
C TYR A 177 16.60 -1.37 6.19
N ASN A 178 16.59 -0.57 7.26
CA ASN A 178 16.94 -0.97 8.60
C ASN A 178 15.69 -0.96 9.50
N ALA A 179 15.28 -2.14 9.99
CA ALA A 179 14.11 -2.28 10.84
C ALA A 179 14.20 -1.44 12.13
N ALA A 180 15.40 -1.23 12.68
CA ALA A 180 15.60 -0.37 13.85
C ALA A 180 15.35 1.12 13.56
N LYS A 181 15.45 1.55 12.30
CA LYS A 181 15.17 2.92 11.85
C LYS A 181 13.79 3.05 11.19
N THR A 182 12.92 2.06 11.34
CA THR A 182 11.64 2.04 10.61
C THR A 182 10.76 3.26 10.89
N SER A 183 10.86 3.87 12.07
CA SER A 183 10.14 5.10 12.41
C SER A 183 10.51 6.25 11.49
N ASP A 184 11.77 6.31 11.07
CA ASP A 184 12.39 7.44 10.40
C ASP A 184 12.10 7.49 8.91
N TYR A 185 11.73 6.35 8.32
CA TYR A 185 11.40 6.26 6.90
C TYR A 185 10.03 6.86 6.63
N GLN A 186 9.95 7.82 5.72
CA GLN A 186 8.70 8.39 5.24
C GLN A 186 8.06 7.53 4.16
N PHE A 187 8.85 6.76 3.42
CA PHE A 187 8.40 5.78 2.41
C PHE A 187 9.33 4.56 2.39
N VAL A 188 8.84 3.46 1.81
CA VAL A 188 9.62 2.24 1.57
C VAL A 188 9.65 1.98 0.06
N LEU A 189 10.80 1.55 -0.45
CA LEU A 189 10.96 1.15 -1.84
C LEU A 189 11.21 -0.36 -1.90
N PHE A 190 10.60 -1.00 -2.90
CA PHE A 190 10.85 -2.38 -3.26
C PHE A 190 11.37 -2.46 -4.70
N LYS A 191 12.39 -3.27 -4.92
CA LYS A 191 12.82 -3.73 -6.24
C LYS A 191 12.87 -5.25 -6.23
N LEU A 192 12.65 -5.86 -7.39
CA LEU A 192 12.87 -7.29 -7.53
C LEU A 192 14.35 -7.59 -7.32
N LYS A 193 14.65 -8.61 -6.51
CA LYS A 193 16.02 -9.08 -6.34
C LYS A 193 16.46 -9.77 -7.64
N LYS A 194 17.60 -9.36 -8.20
CA LYS A 194 18.07 -9.85 -9.50
C LYS A 194 18.70 -11.25 -9.47
N ASP A 195 18.98 -11.78 -8.28
CA ASP A 195 19.71 -13.04 -8.06
C ASP A 195 18.81 -14.18 -7.52
N LEU A 196 17.59 -14.35 -8.07
CA LEU A 196 16.73 -15.49 -7.76
C LEU A 196 17.04 -16.70 -8.66
#